data_AF-A0A9D9CMW4-F1
#
_entry.id   AF-A0A9D9CMW4-F1
#
_cell.length_a   1.000
_cell.length_b   1.000
_cell.length_c   1.000
_cell.angle_alpha   90.00
_cell.angle_beta   90.00
_cell.angle_gamma   90.00
#
_symmetry.space_group_name_H-M   'P 1'
#
loop_
_entity.id
_entity.type
_entity.pdbx_description
1 polymer ?
#
loop_
_entity_poly.entity_id
_entity_poly.type
_entity_poly.pdbx_seq_one_letter_code
_entity_poly.pdbx_strand_id
1 'polypeptide(L)'
;MATNISTEQTLTKKVWNLATTLAGQGIGFTDYITQLTYLLFLKMDAENTELFGEESAIPVGYQWTDLNCLDGMELVEQYETTLKLLSEQDNLIGTIYTKAQNKIDK
;
A
#
# COMPACT_ATOMS: atom_id res chain seq x y z
N MET A 1 15.34 26.49 6.95
CA MET A 1 15.49 25.03 7.22
C MET A 1 14.82 24.68 8.55
N ALA A 2 13.48 24.76 8.65
CA ALA A 2 12.75 24.48 9.90
C ALA A 2 11.38 23.78 9.70
N THR A 3 11.04 23.39 8.46
CA THR A 3 9.73 22.80 8.14
C THR A 3 9.74 21.27 8.08
N ASN A 4 10.90 20.60 8.02
CA ASN A 4 10.94 19.14 7.80
C ASN A 4 10.81 18.30 9.08
N ILE A 5 11.25 18.78 10.25
CA ILE A 5 11.30 17.98 11.48
C ILE A 5 9.91 17.73 12.08
N SER A 6 9.01 18.72 11.97
CA SER A 6 7.62 18.58 12.46
C SER A 6 6.83 17.55 11.64
N THR A 7 7.18 17.38 10.36
CA THR A 7 6.49 16.48 9.43
C THR A 7 6.87 15.03 9.65
N GLU A 8 8.16 14.72 9.85
CA GLU A 8 8.64 13.37 10.13
C GLU A 8 8.04 12.83 11.44
N GLN A 9 8.14 13.60 12.52
CA GLN A 9 7.57 13.20 13.82
C GLN A 9 6.04 13.02 13.75
N THR A 10 5.36 13.85 12.96
CA THR A 10 3.91 13.73 12.75
C THR A 10 3.56 12.49 11.93
N LEU A 11 4.33 12.18 10.89
CA LEU A 11 4.13 10.99 10.07
C LEU A 11 4.35 9.71 10.89
N THR A 12 5.46 9.64 11.62
CA THR A 12 5.77 8.50 12.50
C THR A 12 4.65 8.28 13.51
N LYS A 13 4.14 9.34 14.14
CA LYS A 13 2.97 9.25 15.04
C LYS A 13 1.73 8.68 14.35
N LYS A 14 1.41 9.13 13.12
CA LYS A 14 0.27 8.59 12.36
C LYS A 14 0.41 7.10 12.08
N VAL A 15 1.59 6.68 11.61
CA VAL A 15 1.88 5.27 11.32
C VAL A 15 1.74 4.40 12.57
N TRP A 16 2.27 4.85 13.72
CA TRP A 16 2.15 4.12 14.99
C TRP A 16 0.72 4.06 15.53
N ASN A 17 -0.05 5.14 15.40
CA ASN A 17 -1.45 5.17 15.84
C ASN A 17 -2.32 4.20 15.03
N LEU A 18 -2.12 4.13 13.71
CA LEU A 18 -2.79 3.16 12.84
C LEU A 18 -2.38 1.72 13.19
N ALA A 19 -1.09 1.47 13.39
CA ALA A 19 -0.59 0.16 13.82
C ALA A 19 -1.27 -0.31 15.12
N THR A 20 -1.38 0.59 16.10
CA THR A 20 -2.01 0.30 17.40
C THR A 20 -3.50 0.02 17.25
N THR A 21 -4.19 0.75 16.37
CA THR A 21 -5.62 0.56 16.08
C THR A 21 -5.88 -0.81 15.47
N LEU A 22 -5.09 -1.20 14.47
CA LEU A 22 -5.23 -2.50 13.80
C LEU A 22 -4.80 -3.67 14.70
N ALA A 23 -3.81 -3.45 15.58
CA ALA A 23 -3.45 -4.41 16.61
C ALA A 23 -4.63 -4.70 17.57
N GLY A 24 -5.42 -3.69 17.92
CA GLY A 24 -6.67 -3.86 18.68
C GLY A 24 -7.71 -4.75 18.00
N GLN A 25 -7.64 -4.90 16.67
CA GLN A 25 -8.52 -5.77 15.87
C GLN A 25 -7.91 -7.16 15.62
N GLY A 26 -6.69 -7.40 16.11
CA GLY A 26 -5.98 -8.69 16.02
C GLY A 26 -5.01 -8.79 14.84
N ILE A 27 -4.69 -7.69 14.16
CA ILE A 27 -3.66 -7.67 13.10
C ILE A 27 -2.28 -7.49 13.74
N GLY A 28 -1.34 -8.39 13.45
CA GLY A 28 0.02 -8.31 13.98
C GLY A 28 0.76 -7.08 13.45
N PHE A 29 1.71 -6.56 14.23
CA PHE A 29 2.51 -5.40 13.81
C PHE A 29 3.29 -5.66 12.51
N THR A 30 3.87 -6.87 12.38
CA THR A 30 4.56 -7.29 11.15
C THR A 30 3.61 -7.30 9.96
N ASP A 31 2.42 -7.88 10.11
CA ASP A 31 1.41 -7.92 9.05
C ASP A 31 1.00 -6.50 8.65
N TYR A 32 0.76 -5.61 9.62
CA TYR A 32 0.47 -4.20 9.35
C TYR A 32 1.56 -3.52 8.52
N ILE A 33 2.84 -3.67 8.91
CA ILE A 33 3.95 -3.07 8.17
C ILE A 33 4.03 -3.64 6.76
N THR A 34 3.77 -4.94 6.58
CA THR A 34 3.72 -5.56 5.25
C THR A 34 2.60 -4.96 4.39
N GLN A 35 1.38 -4.82 4.90
CA GLN A 35 0.26 -4.21 4.16
C GLN A 35 0.51 -2.73 3.85
N LEU A 36 1.03 -1.98 4.82
CA LEU A 36 1.42 -0.59 4.62
C LEU A 36 2.47 -0.47 3.52
N THR A 37 3.43 -1.39 3.47
CA THR A 37 4.47 -1.40 2.43
C THR A 37 3.85 -1.59 1.05
N TYR A 38 2.93 -2.54 0.89
CA TYR A 38 2.23 -2.77 -0.39
C TYR A 38 1.46 -1.53 -0.85
N LEU A 39 0.62 -0.95 0.02
CA LEU A 39 -0.16 0.24 -0.31
C LEU A 39 0.73 1.46 -0.60
N LEU A 40 1.85 1.61 0.12
CA LEU A 40 2.79 2.70 -0.08
C LEU A 40 3.44 2.62 -1.47
N PHE A 41 3.90 1.45 -1.89
CA PHE A 41 4.50 1.29 -3.22
C PHE A 41 3.48 1.56 -4.34
N LEU A 42 2.24 1.11 -4.17
CA LEU A 42 1.17 1.41 -5.12
C LEU A 42 0.90 2.93 -5.22
N LYS A 43 0.88 3.63 -4.08
CA LYS A 43 0.71 5.09 -4.06
C LYS A 43 1.90 5.82 -4.69
N MET A 44 3.12 5.36 -4.41
CA MET A 44 4.35 5.96 -4.93
C MET A 44 4.43 5.84 -6.46
N ASP A 45 4.05 4.70 -7.03
CA ASP A 45 3.98 4.53 -8.50
C ASP A 45 2.98 5.53 -9.13
N ALA A 46 1.80 5.69 -8.53
CA ALA A 46 0.81 6.66 -9.00
C ALA A 46 1.31 8.12 -8.88
N GLU A 47 1.98 8.50 -7.79
CA GLU A 47 2.61 9.83 -7.66
C GLU A 47 3.71 10.04 -8.69
N ASN A 48 4.47 9.00 -9.01
CA ASN A 48 5.54 9.07 -9.98
C ASN A 48 5.00 9.36 -11.39
N THR A 49 3.92 8.68 -11.79
CA THR A 49 3.20 8.99 -13.03
C THR A 49 2.60 10.39 -13.02
N GLU A 50 2.00 10.85 -11.92
CA GLU A 50 1.37 12.19 -11.83
C GLU A 50 2.40 13.33 -11.86
N LEU A 51 3.49 13.22 -11.10
CA LEU A 51 4.46 14.29 -10.89
C LEU A 51 5.53 14.35 -11.99
N PHE A 52 5.95 13.19 -12.50
CA PHE A 52 7.07 13.08 -13.42
C PHE A 52 6.67 12.58 -14.81
N GLY A 53 5.41 12.15 -15.00
CA GLY A 53 4.90 11.66 -16.29
C GLY A 53 5.49 10.32 -16.71
N GLU A 54 6.05 9.56 -15.77
CA GLU A 54 6.59 8.22 -16.04
C GLU A 54 5.47 7.20 -16.27
N GLU A 55 5.72 6.21 -17.13
CA GLU A 55 4.80 5.09 -17.32
C GLU A 55 4.70 4.27 -16.03
N SER A 56 3.47 3.96 -15.62
CA SER A 56 3.21 3.14 -14.43
C SER A 56 3.74 1.72 -14.65
N ALA A 57 4.44 1.19 -13.65
CA ALA A 57 4.86 -0.21 -13.64
C ALA A 57 3.70 -1.17 -13.26
N ILE A 58 2.56 -0.60 -12.87
CA ILE A 58 1.38 -1.31 -12.40
C ILE A 58 0.36 -1.40 -13.55
N PRO A 59 -0.13 -2.60 -13.90
CA PRO A 59 -1.12 -2.76 -14.95
C PRO A 59 -2.41 -1.97 -14.71
N VAL A 60 -2.99 -1.45 -15.80
CA VAL A 60 -4.26 -0.71 -15.78
C VAL A 60 -5.37 -1.57 -15.16
N GLY A 61 -6.18 -0.96 -14.30
CA GLY A 61 -7.23 -1.64 -13.55
C GLY A 61 -6.78 -2.11 -12.16
N TYR A 62 -5.49 -2.04 -11.84
CA TYR A 62 -4.92 -2.42 -10.54
C TYR A 62 -4.10 -1.29 -9.91
N GLN A 63 -4.22 -0.07 -10.43
CA GLN A 63 -3.47 1.09 -9.97
C GLN A 63 -4.07 1.67 -8.67
N TRP A 64 -3.34 2.57 -8.02
CA TRP A 64 -3.81 3.23 -6.79
C TRP A 64 -5.21 3.83 -6.93
N THR A 65 -5.48 4.49 -8.07
CA THR A 65 -6.78 5.12 -8.35
C THR A 65 -7.90 4.11 -8.48
N ASP A 66 -7.63 2.93 -9.03
CA ASP A 66 -8.63 1.86 -9.18
C ASP A 66 -9.00 1.29 -7.81
N LEU A 67 -8.02 1.16 -6.91
CA LEU A 67 -8.24 0.67 -5.55
C LEU A 67 -8.93 1.71 -4.66
N ASN A 68 -8.48 2.96 -4.70
CA ASN A 68 -8.95 4.04 -3.82
C ASN A 68 -10.40 4.50 -4.13
N CYS A 69 -10.98 4.08 -5.25
CA CYS A 69 -12.38 4.36 -5.59
C CYS A 69 -13.37 3.30 -5.09
N LEU A 70 -12.88 2.22 -4.46
CA LEU A 70 -13.70 1.09 -4.00
C LEU A 70 -13.86 1.10 -2.48
N ASP A 71 -14.94 0.48 -2.00
CA ASP A 71 -15.25 0.33 -0.59
C ASP A 71 -15.76 -1.09 -0.27
N GLY A 72 -15.72 -1.47 1.00
CA GLY A 72 -16.31 -2.71 1.49
C GLY A 72 -15.72 -3.97 0.85
N MET A 73 -16.59 -4.91 0.44
CA MET A 73 -16.15 -6.20 -0.10
C MET A 73 -15.44 -6.06 -1.45
N GLU A 74 -15.88 -5.13 -2.30
CA GLU A 74 -15.25 -4.89 -3.60
C GLU A 74 -13.80 -4.40 -3.43
N LEU A 75 -13.54 -3.56 -2.43
CA LEU A 75 -12.19 -3.13 -2.09
C LEU A 75 -11.29 -4.30 -1.66
N VAL A 76 -11.82 -5.19 -0.81
CA VAL A 76 -11.05 -6.36 -0.32
C VAL A 76 -10.71 -7.31 -1.46
N GLU A 77 -11.69 -7.65 -2.29
CA GLU A 77 -11.49 -8.54 -3.45
C GLU A 77 -10.52 -7.93 -4.47
N GLN A 78 -10.67 -6.64 -4.76
CA GLN A 78 -9.76 -5.93 -5.66
C GLN A 78 -8.34 -5.89 -5.10
N TYR A 79 -8.19 -5.60 -3.80
CA TYR A 79 -6.88 -5.56 -3.16
C TYR A 79 -6.17 -6.91 -3.24
N GLU A 80 -6.87 -8.00 -2.94
CA GLU A 80 -6.33 -9.36 -3.05
C GLU A 80 -5.92 -9.72 -4.48
N THR A 81 -6.76 -9.34 -5.45
CA THR A 81 -6.48 -9.58 -6.86
C THR A 81 -5.26 -8.77 -7.33
N THR A 82 -5.16 -7.50 -6.92
CA THR A 82 -3.99 -6.65 -7.16
C THR A 82 -2.73 -7.30 -6.58
N LEU A 83 -2.74 -7.70 -5.31
CA LEU A 83 -1.57 -8.33 -4.68
C LEU A 83 -1.13 -9.59 -5.40
N LYS A 84 -2.09 -10.44 -5.81
CA LYS A 84 -1.81 -11.65 -6.58
C LYS A 84 -1.14 -11.32 -7.91
N LEU A 85 -1.72 -10.41 -8.69
CA LEU A 85 -1.20 -10.03 -10.00
C LEU A 85 0.19 -9.39 -9.91
N LEU A 86 0.43 -8.55 -8.90
CA LEU A 86 1.74 -7.94 -8.67
C LEU A 86 2.78 -8.95 -8.18
N SER A 87 2.36 -9.98 -7.45
CA SER A 87 3.25 -11.07 -7.04
C SER A 87 3.73 -11.95 -8.19
N GLU A 88 3.02 -11.93 -9.32
CA GLU A 88 3.35 -12.67 -10.55
C GLU A 88 4.23 -11.84 -11.52
N GLN A 89 4.47 -10.56 -11.23
CA GLN A 89 5.36 -9.72 -12.03
C GLN A 89 6.82 -10.08 -11.82
N ASP A 90 7.65 -9.73 -12.80
CA ASP A 90 9.11 -9.82 -12.69
C ASP A 90 9.71 -8.54 -12.07
N ASN A 91 11.03 -8.53 -11.88
CA ASN A 91 11.82 -7.36 -11.46
C ASN A 91 11.46 -6.84 -10.05
N LEU A 92 11.59 -5.52 -9.86
CA LEU A 92 11.42 -4.86 -8.56
C LEU A 92 10.00 -5.05 -8.00
N ILE A 93 8.98 -4.92 -8.84
CA ILE A 93 7.58 -5.11 -8.44
C ILE A 93 7.38 -6.54 -7.92
N GLY A 94 7.76 -7.57 -8.68
CA GLY A 94 7.68 -8.96 -8.22
C GLY A 94 8.41 -9.22 -6.89
N THR A 95 9.56 -8.57 -6.70
CA THR A 95 10.36 -8.68 -5.46
C THR A 95 9.64 -8.05 -4.27
N ILE A 96 9.02 -6.89 -4.44
CA ILE A 96 8.26 -6.20 -3.38
C ILE A 96 7.03 -7.02 -3.00
N TYR A 97 6.30 -7.54 -3.99
CA TYR A 97 5.05 -8.27 -3.81
C TYR A 97 5.24 -9.79 -3.73
N THR A 98 6.45 -10.27 -3.45
CA THR A 98 6.74 -11.71 -3.41
C THR A 98 5.83 -12.41 -2.40
N LYS A 99 5.00 -13.35 -2.90
CA LYS A 99 3.98 -14.07 -2.11
C LYS A 99 3.10 -13.13 -1.29
N ALA A 100 2.76 -11.96 -1.85
CA ALA A 100 1.89 -11.01 -1.19
C ALA A 100 0.53 -11.64 -0.84
N GLN A 101 0.08 -11.39 0.37
CA GLN A 101 -1.20 -11.85 0.88
C GLN A 101 -1.84 -10.73 1.69
N ASN A 102 -3.15 -10.53 1.51
CA ASN A 102 -3.91 -9.68 2.39
C ASN A 102 -3.94 -10.31 3.80
N LYS A 103 -3.78 -9.46 4.81
CA LYS A 103 -3.89 -9.82 6.24
C LYS A 103 -4.92 -8.94 6.98
N ILE A 104 -5.63 -8.10 6.23
CA ILE A 104 -6.73 -7.26 6.68
C ILE A 104 -8.01 -7.98 6.24
N ASP A 105 -8.34 -9.07 6.92
CA ASP A 105 -9.49 -9.94 6.61
C ASP A 105 -10.51 -9.91 7.76
N LYS A 106 -10.93 -8.72 8.17
CA LYS A 106 -11.98 -8.53 9.18
C LYS A 106 -12.89 -7.36 8.85
#